data_AF-A0AA38HA28-F1
#
_entry.id   AF-A0AA38HA28-F1
#
_cell.length_a   1.000
_cell.length_b   1.000
_cell.length_c   1.000
_cell.angle_alpha   90.00
_cell.angle_beta   90.00
_cell.angle_gamma   90.00
#
_symmetry.space_group_name_H-M   'P 1'
#
loop_
_entity.id
_entity.type
_entity.pdbx_description
1 polymer ?
#
loop_
_entity_poly.entity_id
_entity_poly.type
_entity_poly.pdbx_seq_one_letter_code
_entity_poly.pdbx_strand_id
1 'polypeptide(L)'
;MKFAAVASLLAAGVAVASPVVSNPLKRAAAVTDLQVLQYALTLEHLEAAYYAQGLAKFNYDDFAKAGFPDWVRGRVLEISQHESSHVKLLTAALGNNSVPACQYAFPLTDPRTFISFASFLENIGVSAYIGANQYISDPLYATVAGSILAVEARHQGFFSGPVLTQADWTGPYDTPLGLDMVYTLAAQLITSCPAGPSLPVTASSPLALAAGLPVGLATGGSAVALTYAKSSSSVPGPVNAVLYNGLGSVFLPYTDGKVTIPKEIQGFSYVILTNAADAASVTTANTVAGPAVINTPFDAFQSNAGFKNPFGA
;
A
#
# COMPACT_ATOMS: atom_id res chain seq x y z
N MET A 1 22.65 -34.76 -51.11
CA MET A 1 23.09 -33.97 -49.93
C MET A 1 21.85 -33.67 -49.10
N LYS A 2 21.76 -34.23 -47.89
CA LYS A 2 20.62 -34.06 -46.98
C LYS A 2 20.92 -32.89 -46.05
N PHE A 3 20.11 -31.84 -46.05
CA PHE A 3 20.08 -30.86 -44.97
C PHE A 3 18.79 -31.08 -44.18
N ALA A 4 18.94 -31.51 -42.93
CA ALA A 4 17.87 -31.56 -41.94
C ALA A 4 17.91 -30.25 -41.16
N ALA A 5 16.83 -29.45 -41.23
CA ALA A 5 16.63 -28.31 -40.35
C ALA A 5 15.80 -28.77 -39.15
N VAL A 6 16.42 -28.73 -37.97
CA VAL A 6 15.75 -28.95 -36.69
C VAL A 6 15.12 -27.63 -36.27
N ALA A 7 13.78 -27.54 -36.34
CA ALA A 7 13.04 -26.41 -35.78
C ALA A 7 12.87 -26.65 -34.27
N SER A 8 13.58 -25.88 -33.46
CA SER A 8 13.40 -25.84 -32.01
C SER A 8 12.20 -24.94 -31.69
N LEU A 9 11.09 -25.51 -31.24
CA LEU A 9 9.97 -24.77 -30.67
C LEU A 9 10.32 -24.31 -29.25
N LEU A 10 10.71 -23.05 -29.10
CA LEU A 10 10.65 -22.34 -27.82
C LEU A 10 9.18 -21.98 -27.55
N ALA A 11 8.53 -22.75 -26.69
CA ALA A 11 7.25 -22.36 -26.11
C ALA A 11 7.50 -21.25 -25.07
N ALA A 12 7.39 -19.99 -25.50
CA ALA A 12 7.25 -18.88 -24.58
C ALA A 12 5.89 -19.00 -23.90
N GLY A 13 5.87 -19.41 -22.62
CA GLY A 13 4.67 -19.46 -21.81
C GLY A 13 4.07 -18.06 -21.69
N VAL A 14 2.94 -17.84 -22.37
CA VAL A 14 2.13 -16.64 -22.19
C VAL A 14 1.53 -16.72 -20.79
N ALA A 15 1.95 -15.84 -19.89
CA ALA A 15 1.29 -15.66 -18.61
C ALA A 15 -0.15 -15.21 -18.89
N VAL A 16 -1.13 -16.09 -18.65
CA VAL A 16 -2.54 -15.75 -18.80
C VAL A 16 -2.94 -14.97 -17.55
N ALA A 17 -2.96 -13.64 -17.66
CA ALA A 17 -3.53 -12.78 -16.63
C ALA A 17 -5.06 -12.94 -16.65
N SER A 18 -5.59 -13.84 -15.82
CA SER A 18 -7.02 -13.87 -15.51
C SER A 18 -7.28 -12.82 -14.42
N PRO A 19 -7.99 -11.72 -14.70
CA PRO A 19 -8.33 -10.73 -13.69
C PRO A 19 -9.27 -11.39 -12.66
N VAL A 20 -8.77 -11.62 -11.45
CA VAL A 20 -9.59 -12.00 -10.30
C VAL A 20 -9.85 -10.74 -9.48
N VAL A 21 -11.10 -10.56 -9.02
CA VAL A 21 -11.45 -9.50 -8.07
C VAL A 21 -10.48 -9.55 -6.89
N SER A 22 -9.76 -8.47 -6.63
CA SER A 22 -8.97 -8.33 -5.41
C SER A 22 -9.94 -8.21 -4.24
N ASN A 23 -10.33 -9.34 -3.68
CA ASN A 23 -10.98 -9.33 -2.39
C ASN A 23 -9.88 -9.19 -1.33
N PRO A 24 -10.04 -8.27 -0.36
CA PRO A 24 -9.21 -8.30 0.84
C PRO A 24 -9.18 -9.72 1.42
N LEU A 25 -7.99 -10.16 1.85
CA LEU A 25 -7.72 -11.57 2.17
C LEU A 25 -8.79 -12.16 3.10
N LYS A 26 -9.25 -13.38 2.79
CA LYS A 26 -10.24 -14.09 3.61
C LYS A 26 -9.67 -14.34 5.01
N ARG A 27 -10.32 -13.75 6.01
CA ARG A 27 -9.97 -13.89 7.43
C ARG A 27 -10.87 -14.91 8.13
N ALA A 28 -10.30 -15.71 9.03
CA ALA A 28 -11.03 -16.74 9.78
C ALA A 28 -11.81 -16.21 11.00
N ALA A 29 -11.37 -15.09 11.59
CA ALA A 29 -11.98 -14.48 12.77
C ALA A 29 -12.87 -13.28 12.42
N ALA A 30 -14.02 -13.16 13.09
CA ALA A 30 -14.87 -11.98 13.00
C ALA A 30 -14.15 -10.75 13.59
N VAL A 31 -14.26 -9.61 12.90
CA VAL A 31 -13.70 -8.32 13.34
C VAL A 31 -14.88 -7.46 13.81
N THR A 32 -14.75 -6.84 14.99
CA THR A 32 -15.79 -5.94 15.50
C THR A 32 -15.54 -4.50 15.08
N ASP A 33 -16.58 -3.67 15.06
CA ASP A 33 -16.44 -2.23 14.80
C ASP A 33 -15.41 -1.59 15.75
N LEU A 34 -15.46 -1.93 17.04
CA LEU A 34 -14.46 -1.45 18.00
C LEU A 34 -13.04 -1.76 17.52
N GLN A 35 -12.78 -2.98 17.06
CA GLN A 35 -11.46 -3.36 16.54
C GLN A 35 -11.09 -2.61 15.24
N VAL A 36 -12.07 -2.30 14.39
CA VAL A 36 -11.85 -1.45 13.19
C VAL A 36 -11.48 -0.03 13.58
N LEU A 37 -12.16 0.58 14.56
CA LEU A 37 -11.83 1.92 15.05
C LEU A 37 -10.42 1.96 15.67
N GLN A 38 -10.03 0.94 16.43
CA GLN A 38 -8.67 0.85 17.00
C GLN A 38 -7.61 0.71 15.91
N TYR A 39 -7.91 -0.10 14.90
CA TYR A 39 -7.06 -0.26 13.74
C TYR A 39 -6.89 1.08 13.00
N ALA A 40 -7.98 1.82 12.74
CA ALA A 40 -7.92 3.15 12.12
C ALA A 40 -7.09 4.11 12.99
N LEU A 41 -7.37 4.21 14.28
CA LEU A 41 -6.63 5.11 15.18
C LEU A 41 -5.12 4.79 15.25
N THR A 42 -4.74 3.52 15.10
CA THR A 42 -3.33 3.12 15.03
C THR A 42 -2.61 3.73 13.82
N LEU A 43 -3.27 3.74 12.66
CA LEU A 43 -2.73 4.31 11.42
C LEU A 43 -2.72 5.84 11.47
N GLU A 44 -3.77 6.43 11.99
CA GLU A 44 -3.92 7.89 12.14
C GLU A 44 -2.86 8.47 13.10
N HIS A 45 -2.53 7.75 14.17
CA HIS A 45 -1.40 8.12 15.03
C HIS A 45 -0.06 8.11 14.29
N LEU A 46 0.13 7.18 13.36
CA LEU A 46 1.34 7.07 12.56
C LEU A 46 1.44 8.24 11.57
N GLU A 47 0.37 8.54 10.85
CA GLU A 47 0.30 9.68 9.90
C GLU A 47 0.46 11.03 10.62
N ALA A 48 -0.26 11.24 11.72
CA ALA A 48 -0.11 12.44 12.53
C ALA A 48 1.34 12.62 13.04
N ALA A 49 1.99 11.54 13.48
CA ALA A 49 3.39 11.57 13.89
C ALA A 49 4.34 11.85 12.73
N TYR A 50 4.09 11.29 11.55
CA TYR A 50 4.90 11.49 10.35
C TYR A 50 4.93 12.97 9.95
N TYR A 51 3.76 13.61 9.84
CA TYR A 51 3.68 15.02 9.50
C TYR A 51 4.27 15.94 10.56
N ALA A 52 3.99 15.67 11.85
CA ALA A 52 4.54 16.47 12.94
C ALA A 52 6.08 16.44 12.94
N GLN A 53 6.68 15.26 12.76
CA GLN A 53 8.15 15.11 12.70
C GLN A 53 8.73 15.79 11.46
N GLY A 54 8.12 15.62 10.29
CA GLY A 54 8.58 16.25 9.04
C GLY A 54 8.52 17.78 9.09
N LEU A 55 7.42 18.35 9.58
CA LEU A 55 7.24 19.80 9.70
C LEU A 55 8.11 20.45 10.78
N ALA A 56 8.47 19.69 11.83
CA ALA A 56 9.44 20.11 12.83
C ALA A 56 10.87 20.09 12.27
N LYS A 57 11.17 19.16 11.36
CA LYS A 57 12.50 18.99 10.76
C LYS A 57 12.77 19.95 9.60
N PHE A 58 11.75 20.27 8.79
CA PHE A 58 11.89 21.03 7.55
C PHE A 58 11.06 22.32 7.56
N ASN A 59 11.74 23.46 7.45
CA ASN A 59 11.12 24.78 7.41
C ASN A 59 10.82 25.23 5.95
N TYR A 60 10.28 26.44 5.77
CA TYR A 60 9.98 26.98 4.42
C TYR A 60 11.22 27.10 3.53
N ASP A 61 12.37 27.48 4.08
CA ASP A 61 13.62 27.61 3.31
C ASP A 61 14.11 26.23 2.83
N ASP A 62 13.93 25.18 3.62
CA ASP A 62 14.30 23.82 3.21
C ASP A 62 13.44 23.35 2.02
N PHE A 63 12.13 23.61 2.06
CA PHE A 63 11.21 23.33 0.95
C PHE A 63 11.59 24.14 -0.31
N ALA A 64 11.91 25.43 -0.15
CA ALA A 64 12.34 26.28 -1.26
C ALA A 64 13.67 25.78 -1.87
N LYS A 65 14.65 25.39 -1.04
CA LYS A 65 15.92 24.79 -1.49
C LYS A 65 15.72 23.45 -2.20
N ALA A 66 14.73 22.67 -1.77
CA ALA A 66 14.34 21.44 -2.44
C ALA A 66 13.65 21.71 -3.79
N GLY A 67 13.29 22.96 -4.10
CA GLY A 67 12.65 23.37 -5.36
C GLY A 67 11.14 23.25 -5.36
N PHE A 68 10.51 23.17 -4.18
CA PHE A 68 9.06 23.19 -4.06
C PHE A 68 8.52 24.63 -4.13
N PRO A 69 7.34 24.85 -4.72
CA PRO A 69 6.61 26.10 -4.58
C PRO A 69 6.37 26.47 -3.11
N ASP A 70 6.30 27.77 -2.83
CA ASP A 70 6.13 28.34 -1.48
C ASP A 70 4.86 27.85 -0.75
N TRP A 71 3.81 27.55 -1.51
CA TRP A 71 2.53 27.05 -0.99
C TRP A 71 2.58 25.60 -0.51
N VAL A 72 3.56 24.79 -0.95
CA VAL A 72 3.58 23.34 -0.67
C VAL A 72 3.64 23.09 0.83
N ARG A 73 4.59 23.71 1.55
CA ARG A 73 4.71 23.51 3.00
C ARG A 73 3.45 23.95 3.75
N GLY A 74 2.81 25.03 3.29
CA GLY A 74 1.55 25.51 3.86
C GLY A 74 0.43 24.47 3.76
N ARG A 75 0.33 23.76 2.63
CA ARG A 75 -0.64 22.65 2.50
C ARG A 75 -0.25 21.42 3.31
N VAL A 76 1.04 21.08 3.40
CA VAL A 76 1.49 19.99 4.29
C VAL A 76 1.12 20.27 5.74
N LEU A 77 1.20 21.52 6.19
CA LEU A 77 0.72 21.91 7.52
C LEU A 77 -0.79 21.72 7.69
N GLU A 78 -1.59 22.02 6.67
CA GLU A 78 -3.04 21.82 6.69
C GLU A 78 -3.40 20.32 6.74
N ILE A 79 -2.73 19.49 5.92
CA ILE A 79 -2.86 18.02 5.97
C ILE A 79 -2.51 17.49 7.36
N SER A 80 -1.40 17.96 7.95
CA SER A 80 -1.04 17.60 9.34
C SER A 80 -2.14 17.93 10.37
N GLN A 81 -2.91 18.99 10.15
CA GLN A 81 -4.03 19.36 11.00
C GLN A 81 -5.25 18.46 10.78
N HIS A 82 -5.48 18.00 9.55
CA HIS A 82 -6.50 16.99 9.24
C HIS A 82 -6.17 15.68 9.96
N GLU A 83 -4.93 15.16 9.88
CA GLU A 83 -4.54 13.93 10.60
C GLU A 83 -4.67 14.07 12.12
N SER A 84 -4.32 15.25 12.65
CA SER A 84 -4.57 15.54 14.06
C SER A 84 -6.06 15.56 14.41
N SER A 85 -6.94 15.91 13.46
CA SER A 85 -8.38 15.90 13.62
C SER A 85 -8.96 14.49 13.55
N HIS A 86 -8.48 13.64 12.63
CA HIS A 86 -8.83 12.22 12.54
C HIS A 86 -8.51 11.49 13.84
N VAL A 87 -7.29 11.68 14.37
CA VAL A 87 -6.88 11.15 15.69
C VAL A 87 -7.84 11.58 16.80
N LYS A 88 -8.19 12.88 16.87
CA LYS A 88 -9.10 13.39 17.90
C LYS A 88 -10.49 12.77 17.79
N LEU A 89 -11.01 12.65 16.58
CA LEU A 89 -12.33 12.07 16.31
C LEU A 89 -12.39 10.61 16.77
N LEU A 90 -11.43 9.80 16.35
CA LEU A 90 -11.37 8.37 16.70
C LEU A 90 -11.07 8.16 18.19
N THR A 91 -10.19 8.98 18.77
CA THR A 91 -9.94 8.96 20.21
C THR A 91 -11.21 9.25 21.00
N ALA A 92 -11.98 10.26 20.59
CA ALA A 92 -13.25 10.60 21.23
C ALA A 92 -14.29 9.46 21.10
N ALA A 93 -14.36 8.80 19.94
CA ALA A 93 -15.26 7.67 19.71
C ALA A 93 -14.88 6.44 20.56
N LEU A 94 -13.59 6.20 20.77
CA LEU A 94 -13.07 5.05 21.52
C LEU A 94 -13.02 5.27 23.03
N GLY A 95 -12.90 6.52 23.49
CA GLY A 95 -12.84 6.90 24.90
C GLY A 95 -11.70 6.19 25.63
N ASN A 96 -12.00 5.58 26.79
CA ASN A 96 -10.98 4.87 27.59
C ASN A 96 -10.38 3.64 26.89
N ASN A 97 -10.96 3.21 25.77
CA ASN A 97 -10.42 2.09 25.01
C ASN A 97 -9.33 2.53 24.03
N SER A 98 -9.15 3.83 23.74
CA SER A 98 -8.25 4.29 22.67
C SER A 98 -6.86 3.67 22.72
N VAL A 99 -6.42 3.10 21.59
CA VAL A 99 -5.04 2.68 21.40
C VAL A 99 -4.10 3.88 21.53
N PRO A 100 -3.02 3.80 22.31
CA PRO A 100 -2.08 4.90 22.43
C PRO A 100 -1.18 4.99 21.18
N ALA A 101 -0.69 6.20 20.90
CA ALA A 101 0.32 6.41 19.88
C ALA A 101 1.60 5.61 20.18
N CYS A 102 2.21 5.06 19.14
CA CYS A 102 3.49 4.36 19.22
C CYS A 102 4.67 5.33 19.08
N GLN A 103 5.88 4.79 19.12
CA GLN A 103 7.10 5.47 18.71
C GLN A 103 7.46 5.05 17.29
N TYR A 104 7.88 6.01 16.46
CA TYR A 104 8.04 5.79 15.03
C TYR A 104 9.43 6.16 14.53
N ALA A 105 9.88 5.48 13.47
CA ALA A 105 11.09 5.81 12.74
C ALA A 105 10.76 6.00 11.26
N PHE A 106 10.93 7.23 10.77
CA PHE A 106 10.60 7.61 9.40
C PHE A 106 11.85 8.00 8.59
N PRO A 107 11.86 7.75 7.26
CA PRO A 107 12.99 8.09 6.40
C PRO A 107 13.01 9.58 6.04
N LEU A 108 13.05 10.47 7.03
CA LEU A 108 13.02 11.93 6.82
C LEU A 108 14.41 12.49 6.50
N THR A 109 14.97 12.18 5.34
CA THR A 109 16.32 12.67 4.93
C THR A 109 16.30 14.12 4.46
N ASP A 110 15.35 14.47 3.60
CA ASP A 110 15.19 15.79 3.01
C ASP A 110 13.70 16.03 2.62
N PRO A 111 13.31 17.27 2.25
CA PRO A 111 11.92 17.56 1.90
C PRO A 111 11.39 16.76 0.70
N ARG A 112 12.23 16.33 -0.26
CA ARG A 112 11.76 15.51 -1.38
C ARG A 112 11.40 14.12 -0.90
N THR A 113 12.24 13.50 -0.08
CA THR A 113 11.91 12.21 0.53
C THR A 113 10.69 12.32 1.43
N PHE A 114 10.53 13.41 2.20
CA PHE A 114 9.33 13.67 3.01
C PHE A 114 8.06 13.74 2.14
N ILE A 115 8.07 14.48 1.04
CA ILE A 115 6.91 14.58 0.14
C ILE A 115 6.63 13.27 -0.60
N SER A 116 7.65 12.61 -1.14
CA SER A 116 7.47 11.33 -1.84
C SER A 116 6.95 10.23 -0.92
N PHE A 117 7.41 10.20 0.33
CA PHE A 117 6.91 9.23 1.30
C PHE A 117 5.54 9.63 1.86
N ALA A 118 5.18 10.92 1.89
CA ALA A 118 3.81 11.37 2.19
C ALA A 118 2.81 10.83 1.17
N SER A 119 3.07 11.01 -0.13
CA SER A 119 2.24 10.46 -1.23
C SER A 119 1.98 8.96 -1.06
N PHE A 120 3.01 8.22 -0.63
CA PHE A 120 2.92 6.80 -0.35
C PHE A 120 2.07 6.49 0.89
N LEU A 121 2.28 7.23 1.97
CA LEU A 121 1.61 6.98 3.24
C LEU A 121 0.10 7.22 3.09
N GLU A 122 -0.29 8.33 2.49
CA GLU A 122 -1.69 8.64 2.16
C GLU A 122 -2.34 7.56 1.27
N ASN A 123 -1.58 7.01 0.31
CA ASN A 123 -2.08 5.91 -0.51
C ASN A 123 -2.32 4.62 0.29
N ILE A 124 -1.50 4.36 1.32
CA ILE A 124 -1.78 3.28 2.28
C ILE A 124 -3.04 3.60 3.08
N GLY A 125 -3.21 4.85 3.55
CA GLY A 125 -4.41 5.32 4.24
C GLY A 125 -5.69 5.06 3.42
N VAL A 126 -5.69 5.45 2.14
CA VAL A 126 -6.77 5.15 1.18
C VAL A 126 -7.05 3.64 1.12
N SER A 127 -6.02 2.82 0.87
CA SER A 127 -6.15 1.36 0.81
C SER A 127 -6.67 0.75 2.12
N ALA A 128 -6.30 1.32 3.26
CA ALA A 128 -6.70 0.89 4.59
C ALA A 128 -8.18 1.16 4.86
N TYR A 129 -8.66 2.37 4.58
CA TYR A 129 -10.06 2.73 4.78
C TYR A 129 -10.98 1.95 3.85
N ILE A 130 -10.65 1.84 2.56
CA ILE A 130 -11.45 1.04 1.61
C ILE A 130 -11.51 -0.43 2.06
N GLY A 131 -10.35 -1.00 2.41
CA GLY A 131 -10.25 -2.40 2.81
C GLY A 131 -10.92 -2.69 4.15
N ALA A 132 -10.88 -1.76 5.10
CA ALA A 132 -11.51 -1.92 6.40
C ALA A 132 -13.03 -1.73 6.36
N ASN A 133 -13.57 -1.00 5.37
CA ASN A 133 -14.98 -0.66 5.27
C ASN A 133 -15.91 -1.89 5.30
N GLN A 134 -15.46 -3.03 4.74
CA GLN A 134 -16.23 -4.28 4.75
C GLN A 134 -16.48 -4.85 6.17
N TYR A 135 -15.71 -4.43 7.17
CA TYR A 135 -15.80 -4.93 8.55
C TYR A 135 -16.64 -4.02 9.44
N ILE A 136 -17.13 -2.90 8.90
CA ILE A 136 -17.95 -1.95 9.64
C ILE A 136 -19.41 -2.37 9.54
N SER A 137 -20.03 -2.62 10.70
CA SER A 137 -21.44 -3.00 10.82
C SER A 137 -22.34 -1.81 11.12
N ASP A 138 -21.86 -0.81 11.87
CA ASP A 138 -22.60 0.41 12.18
C ASP A 138 -22.58 1.40 10.99
N PRO A 139 -23.75 1.78 10.43
CA PRO A 139 -23.83 2.72 9.31
C PRO A 139 -23.25 4.10 9.60
N LEU A 140 -23.29 4.56 10.86
CA LEU A 140 -22.68 5.84 11.26
C LEU A 140 -21.17 5.75 11.14
N TYR A 141 -20.57 4.65 11.61
CA TYR A 141 -19.13 4.43 11.47
C TYR A 141 -18.72 4.29 10.00
N ALA A 142 -19.54 3.63 9.17
CA ALA A 142 -19.28 3.53 7.74
C ALA A 142 -19.31 4.91 7.06
N THR A 143 -20.24 5.78 7.47
CA THR A 143 -20.33 7.16 6.98
C THR A 143 -19.12 7.98 7.39
N VAL A 144 -18.68 7.87 8.65
CA VAL A 144 -17.47 8.55 9.14
C VAL A 144 -16.22 8.05 8.41
N ALA A 145 -16.03 6.74 8.29
CA ALA A 145 -14.92 6.15 7.55
C ALA A 145 -14.90 6.60 6.08
N GLY A 146 -16.06 6.65 5.42
CA GLY A 146 -16.18 7.17 4.05
C GLY A 146 -15.81 8.66 3.94
N SER A 147 -16.10 9.46 4.97
CA SER A 147 -15.69 10.87 5.02
C SER A 147 -14.18 11.02 5.15
N ILE A 148 -13.53 10.21 5.99
CA ILE A 148 -12.07 10.24 6.17
C ILE A 148 -11.40 9.77 4.88
N LEU A 149 -11.81 8.62 4.34
CA LEU A 149 -11.33 8.07 3.07
C LEU A 149 -11.32 9.11 1.93
N ALA A 150 -12.39 9.91 1.80
CA ALA A 150 -12.48 10.94 0.77
C ALA A 150 -11.46 12.08 0.96
N VAL A 151 -11.00 12.32 2.18
CA VAL A 151 -9.95 13.30 2.50
C VAL A 151 -8.57 12.69 2.27
N GLU A 152 -8.31 11.47 2.72
CA GLU A 152 -7.08 10.70 2.44
C GLU A 152 -6.78 10.65 0.94
N ALA A 153 -7.80 10.34 0.12
CA ALA A 153 -7.65 10.29 -1.33
C ALA A 153 -7.27 11.67 -1.94
N ARG A 154 -7.74 12.77 -1.35
CA ARG A 154 -7.39 14.12 -1.79
C ARG A 154 -5.99 14.52 -1.34
N HIS A 155 -5.55 14.11 -0.16
CA HIS A 155 -4.17 14.29 0.29
C HIS A 155 -3.20 13.55 -0.62
N GLN A 156 -3.48 12.28 -0.91
CA GLN A 156 -2.72 11.46 -1.85
C GLN A 156 -2.63 12.15 -3.22
N GLY A 157 -3.78 12.55 -3.78
CA GLY A 157 -3.85 13.23 -5.08
C GLY A 157 -3.11 14.57 -5.08
N PHE A 158 -3.16 15.34 -3.99
CA PHE A 158 -2.40 16.56 -3.81
C PHE A 158 -0.88 16.30 -3.90
N PHE A 159 -0.36 15.26 -3.25
CA PHE A 159 1.06 14.96 -3.35
C PHE A 159 1.45 14.49 -4.75
N SER A 160 0.69 13.57 -5.33
CA SER A 160 1.04 13.03 -6.66
C SER A 160 0.93 14.09 -7.75
N GLY A 161 -0.19 14.80 -7.82
CA GLY A 161 -0.53 15.75 -8.87
C GLY A 161 0.27 17.04 -8.82
N PRO A 162 -0.24 18.04 -8.08
CA PRO A 162 0.34 19.38 -8.10
C PRO A 162 1.75 19.46 -7.50
N VAL A 163 2.15 18.54 -6.62
CA VAL A 163 3.47 18.58 -5.98
C VAL A 163 4.52 17.73 -6.70
N LEU A 164 4.21 16.47 -7.02
CA LEU A 164 5.15 15.54 -7.67
C LEU A 164 5.01 15.49 -9.20
N THR A 165 4.01 16.17 -9.78
CA THR A 165 3.76 16.22 -11.23
C THR A 165 3.52 14.84 -11.86
N GLN A 166 2.90 13.95 -11.09
CA GLN A 166 2.46 12.61 -11.49
C GLN A 166 0.93 12.60 -11.62
N ALA A 167 0.36 11.50 -12.10
CA ALA A 167 -1.09 11.32 -12.03
C ALA A 167 -1.60 11.19 -10.59
N ASP A 168 -2.74 11.83 -10.32
CA ASP A 168 -3.39 11.92 -9.01
C ASP A 168 -4.14 10.63 -8.62
N TRP A 169 -4.09 9.60 -9.48
CA TRP A 169 -4.80 8.35 -9.33
C TRP A 169 -3.99 7.20 -9.90
N THR A 170 -4.27 5.99 -9.41
CA THR A 170 -3.70 4.75 -9.93
C THR A 170 -4.46 4.25 -11.15
N GLY A 171 -5.77 4.48 -11.18
CA GLY A 171 -6.72 4.03 -12.20
C GLY A 171 -8.14 4.41 -11.81
N PRO A 172 -9.18 3.81 -12.42
CA PRO A 172 -10.56 4.11 -12.08
C PRO A 172 -11.01 3.57 -10.71
N TYR A 173 -10.17 2.77 -10.05
CA TYR A 173 -10.42 2.22 -8.71
C TYR A 173 -9.13 2.19 -7.92
N ASP A 174 -9.19 2.60 -6.66
CA ASP A 174 -8.12 2.38 -5.68
C ASP A 174 -8.09 0.92 -5.22
N THR A 175 -6.93 0.51 -4.69
CA THR A 175 -6.69 -0.89 -4.30
C THR A 175 -7.04 -1.12 -2.84
N PRO A 176 -8.09 -1.87 -2.48
CA PRO A 176 -8.34 -2.24 -1.09
C PRO A 176 -7.28 -3.22 -0.58
N LEU A 177 -6.79 -3.01 0.65
CA LEU A 177 -5.92 -3.97 1.33
C LEU A 177 -6.59 -4.53 2.59
N GLY A 178 -6.35 -5.82 2.85
CA GLY A 178 -6.73 -6.43 4.13
C GLY A 178 -5.94 -5.85 5.30
N LEU A 179 -6.53 -5.89 6.50
CA LEU A 179 -5.97 -5.27 7.72
C LEU A 179 -4.54 -5.73 8.02
N ASP A 180 -4.25 -7.03 7.83
CA ASP A 180 -2.92 -7.61 8.05
C ASP A 180 -1.87 -7.05 7.08
N MET A 181 -2.27 -6.80 5.82
CA MET A 181 -1.37 -6.27 4.80
C MET A 181 -1.00 -4.81 5.10
N VAL A 182 -1.98 -3.99 5.44
CA VAL A 182 -1.74 -2.60 5.85
C VAL A 182 -0.92 -2.54 7.13
N TYR A 183 -1.27 -3.35 8.13
CA TYR A 183 -0.52 -3.37 9.38
C TYR A 183 0.92 -3.85 9.17
N THR A 184 1.17 -4.75 8.22
CA THR A 184 2.55 -5.15 7.84
C THR A 184 3.35 -3.97 7.27
N LEU A 185 2.71 -3.04 6.54
CA LEU A 185 3.35 -1.81 6.06
C LEU A 185 3.61 -0.84 7.22
N ALA A 186 2.60 -0.57 8.04
CA ALA A 186 2.71 0.32 9.20
C ALA A 186 3.73 -0.18 10.24
N ALA A 187 3.77 -1.48 10.51
CA ALA A 187 4.67 -2.08 11.50
C ALA A 187 6.16 -1.85 11.19
N GLN A 188 6.52 -1.64 9.92
CA GLN A 188 7.90 -1.32 9.51
C GLN A 188 8.35 0.08 9.96
N LEU A 189 7.40 0.96 10.29
CA LEU A 189 7.65 2.33 10.74
C LEU A 189 7.52 2.47 12.26
N ILE A 190 7.05 1.41 12.95
CA ILE A 190 6.84 1.37 14.39
C ILE A 190 8.06 0.77 15.07
N THR A 191 8.63 1.49 16.03
CA THR A 191 9.78 1.04 16.83
C THR A 191 9.37 0.40 18.15
N SER A 192 8.32 0.93 18.79
CA SER A 192 7.72 0.39 20.01
C SER A 192 6.34 0.99 20.22
N CYS A 193 5.46 0.27 20.92
CA CYS A 193 4.15 0.77 21.31
C CYS A 193 3.96 0.59 22.83
N PRO A 194 3.28 1.53 23.51
CA PRO A 194 2.79 1.28 24.85
C PRO A 194 1.82 0.10 24.89
N ALA A 195 1.60 -0.47 26.07
CA ALA A 195 0.55 -1.47 26.25
C ALA A 195 -0.81 -0.86 25.86
N GLY A 196 -1.60 -1.63 25.11
CA GLY A 196 -2.85 -1.15 24.55
C GLY A 196 -3.83 -2.30 24.25
N PRO A 197 -5.02 -1.97 23.73
CA PRO A 197 -6.01 -2.95 23.31
C PRO A 197 -5.45 -3.86 22.20
N SER A 198 -5.94 -5.11 22.16
CA SER A 198 -5.61 -6.05 21.08
C SER A 198 -6.14 -5.54 19.74
N LEU A 199 -5.25 -5.36 18.77
CA LEU A 199 -5.62 -5.09 17.38
C LEU A 199 -5.97 -6.39 16.66
N PRO A 200 -6.91 -6.36 15.69
CA PRO A 200 -7.30 -7.54 14.92
C PRO A 200 -6.29 -7.78 13.77
N VAL A 201 -4.99 -7.69 14.01
CA VAL A 201 -3.99 -7.72 12.93
C VAL A 201 -2.79 -8.57 13.30
N THR A 202 -2.18 -9.19 12.29
CA THR A 202 -0.90 -9.90 12.40
C THR A 202 0.01 -9.39 11.29
N ALA A 203 1.18 -8.86 11.66
CA ALA A 203 2.18 -8.47 10.68
C ALA A 203 2.82 -9.73 10.05
N SER A 204 2.87 -9.75 8.72
CA SER A 204 3.61 -10.76 7.95
C SER A 204 5.10 -10.40 7.92
N SER A 205 5.94 -11.33 7.44
CA SER A 205 7.35 -11.03 7.18
C SER A 205 7.45 -9.84 6.21
N PRO A 206 8.22 -8.78 6.54
CA PRO A 206 8.41 -7.65 5.63
C PRO A 206 9.00 -8.09 4.29
N LEU A 207 8.50 -7.49 3.22
CA LEU A 207 9.01 -7.65 1.87
C LEU A 207 9.67 -6.34 1.45
N ALA A 208 10.98 -6.37 1.22
CA ALA A 208 11.77 -5.21 0.89
C ALA A 208 12.14 -5.20 -0.60
N LEU A 209 12.12 -4.01 -1.18
CA LEU A 209 12.63 -3.75 -2.53
C LEU A 209 14.13 -3.51 -2.46
N ALA A 210 14.89 -4.09 -3.39
CA ALA A 210 16.35 -3.99 -3.37
C ALA A 210 16.90 -2.56 -3.56
N ALA A 211 16.09 -1.62 -4.05
CA ALA A 211 16.50 -0.23 -4.30
C ALA A 211 16.40 0.71 -3.08
N GLY A 212 15.96 0.21 -1.92
CA GLY A 212 15.90 0.98 -0.67
C GLY A 212 14.59 1.74 -0.48
N LEU A 213 14.10 1.71 0.77
CA LEU A 213 12.80 2.20 1.25
C LEU A 213 11.58 1.37 0.73
N PRO A 214 10.47 1.29 1.50
CA PRO A 214 9.39 0.32 1.24
C PRO A 214 8.53 0.61 -0.01
N VAL A 215 8.93 1.62 -0.80
CA VAL A 215 8.30 2.00 -2.07
C VAL A 215 9.32 1.92 -3.19
N GLY A 216 9.01 1.13 -4.20
CA GLY A 216 9.86 0.93 -5.37
C GLY A 216 9.27 1.69 -6.53
N LEU A 217 10.04 2.63 -7.09
CA LEU A 217 9.72 3.14 -8.41
C LEU A 217 10.03 2.06 -9.44
N ALA A 218 9.04 1.75 -10.26
CA ALA A 218 9.19 0.79 -11.36
C ALA A 218 8.66 1.38 -12.66
N THR A 219 9.03 0.75 -13.77
CA THR A 219 8.42 0.96 -15.08
C THR A 219 7.68 -0.31 -15.47
N GLY A 220 6.51 -0.19 -16.08
CA GLY A 220 5.79 -1.36 -16.62
C GLY A 220 6.70 -2.20 -17.53
N GLY A 221 6.72 -3.51 -17.32
CA GLY A 221 7.59 -4.46 -18.00
C GLY A 221 8.98 -4.65 -17.39
N SER A 222 9.34 -3.87 -16.37
CA SER A 222 10.63 -4.03 -15.66
C SER A 222 10.58 -5.16 -14.62
N ALA A 223 11.73 -5.78 -14.39
CA ALA A 223 11.91 -6.75 -13.32
C ALA A 223 12.32 -6.04 -12.03
N VAL A 224 11.55 -6.26 -10.97
CA VAL A 224 11.75 -5.68 -9.64
C VAL A 224 12.29 -6.75 -8.71
N ALA A 225 13.40 -6.45 -8.06
CA ALA A 225 14.01 -7.34 -7.07
C ALA A 225 13.32 -7.19 -5.70
N LEU A 226 12.87 -8.32 -5.17
CA LEU A 226 12.17 -8.43 -3.90
C LEU A 226 12.93 -9.37 -2.97
N THR A 227 13.17 -8.90 -1.75
CA THR A 227 13.93 -9.61 -0.72
C THR A 227 13.09 -9.71 0.56
N TYR A 228 13.17 -10.84 1.24
CA TYR A 228 12.51 -11.05 2.52
C TYR A 228 13.37 -11.96 3.40
N ALA A 229 13.23 -11.81 4.71
CA ALA A 229 13.88 -12.72 5.65
C ALA A 229 13.19 -14.08 5.59
N LYS A 230 13.91 -15.11 5.13
CA LYS A 230 13.42 -16.49 5.16
C LYS A 230 13.39 -16.99 6.61
N SER A 231 12.20 -17.25 7.13
CA SER A 231 12.01 -17.91 8.42
C SER A 231 12.15 -19.44 8.27
N SER A 232 12.62 -20.13 9.32
CA SER A 232 12.62 -21.61 9.39
C SER A 232 11.22 -22.22 9.31
N SER A 233 10.18 -21.42 9.54
CA SER A 233 8.76 -21.78 9.42
C SER A 233 8.20 -21.48 8.03
N SER A 234 9.04 -21.15 7.04
CA SER A 234 8.59 -20.86 5.67
C SER A 234 7.80 -22.04 5.12
N VAL A 235 6.58 -21.77 4.67
CA VAL A 235 5.69 -22.80 4.12
C VAL A 235 6.40 -23.49 2.94
N PRO A 236 6.54 -24.83 2.97
CA PRO A 236 7.19 -25.58 1.89
C PRO A 236 6.43 -25.41 0.57
N GLY A 237 7.14 -25.13 -0.53
CA GLY A 237 6.55 -25.09 -1.87
C GLY A 237 7.13 -24.00 -2.77
N PRO A 238 6.72 -23.96 -4.05
CA PRO A 238 7.07 -22.86 -4.95
C PRO A 238 6.48 -21.55 -4.40
N VAL A 239 7.30 -20.49 -4.39
CA VAL A 239 6.87 -19.15 -4.02
C VAL A 239 6.55 -18.39 -5.30
N ASN A 240 5.36 -17.80 -5.36
CA ASN A 240 4.92 -16.91 -6.42
C ASN A 240 4.62 -15.52 -5.85
N ALA A 241 4.44 -14.54 -6.72
CA ALA A 241 4.01 -13.20 -6.36
C ALA A 241 2.54 -12.98 -6.74
N VAL A 242 1.84 -12.19 -5.95
CA VAL A 242 0.53 -11.64 -6.32
C VAL A 242 0.62 -10.13 -6.24
N LEU A 243 0.31 -9.46 -7.36
CA LEU A 243 0.29 -8.02 -7.49
C LEU A 243 -1.16 -7.53 -7.51
N TYR A 244 -1.52 -6.69 -6.54
CA TYR A 244 -2.83 -6.05 -6.44
C TYR A 244 -2.78 -4.63 -7.03
N ASN A 245 -3.74 -4.29 -7.88
CA ASN A 245 -3.88 -2.97 -8.49
C ASN A 245 -5.35 -2.71 -8.86
N GLY A 246 -5.91 -1.63 -8.32
CA GLY A 246 -7.35 -1.37 -8.32
C GLY A 246 -8.13 -2.52 -7.68
N LEU A 247 -9.25 -2.91 -8.30
CA LEU A 247 -10.04 -4.07 -7.86
C LEU A 247 -9.54 -5.41 -8.45
N GLY A 248 -8.33 -5.44 -9.01
CA GLY A 248 -7.77 -6.61 -9.69
C GLY A 248 -6.51 -7.15 -9.01
N SER A 249 -6.17 -8.38 -9.35
CA SER A 249 -4.90 -8.99 -8.98
C SER A 249 -4.29 -9.79 -10.13
N VAL A 250 -2.96 -9.88 -10.15
CA VAL A 250 -2.20 -10.65 -11.15
C VAL A 250 -1.27 -11.62 -10.42
N PHE A 251 -1.36 -12.90 -10.77
CA PHE A 251 -0.46 -13.94 -10.28
C PHE A 251 0.80 -13.98 -11.15
N LEU A 252 1.97 -13.81 -10.54
CA LEU A 252 3.23 -13.60 -11.24
C LEU A 252 4.28 -14.61 -10.75
N PRO A 253 5.10 -15.16 -11.65
CA PRO A 253 6.27 -15.94 -11.26
C PRO A 253 7.23 -15.10 -10.41
N TYR A 254 7.72 -15.68 -9.31
CA TYR A 254 8.82 -15.13 -8.53
C TYR A 254 10.08 -15.98 -8.78
N THR A 255 10.95 -15.48 -9.65
CA THR A 255 12.13 -16.22 -10.15
C THR A 255 13.38 -15.43 -9.83
N ASP A 256 14.40 -16.11 -9.28
CA ASP A 256 15.70 -15.52 -8.94
C ASP A 256 15.61 -14.22 -8.12
N GLY A 257 14.66 -14.18 -7.18
CA GLY A 257 14.46 -13.02 -6.30
C GLY A 257 13.74 -11.84 -6.97
N LYS A 258 13.12 -12.03 -8.14
CA LYS A 258 12.50 -10.96 -8.92
C LYS A 258 11.09 -11.28 -9.35
N VAL A 259 10.31 -10.22 -9.56
CA VAL A 259 9.00 -10.25 -10.23
C VAL A 259 9.02 -9.29 -11.41
N THR A 260 8.45 -9.68 -12.54
CA THR A 260 8.28 -8.76 -13.69
C THR A 260 6.93 -8.07 -13.58
N ILE A 261 6.94 -6.74 -13.48
CA ILE A 261 5.72 -5.95 -13.39
C ILE A 261 5.06 -5.90 -14.77
N PRO A 262 3.76 -6.23 -14.90
CA PRO A 262 3.07 -6.11 -16.18
C PRO A 262 3.12 -4.68 -16.74
N LYS A 263 3.10 -4.54 -18.07
CA LYS A 263 3.29 -3.23 -18.73
C LYS A 263 2.13 -2.26 -18.50
N GLU A 264 0.96 -2.82 -18.24
CA GLU A 264 -0.30 -2.16 -18.01
C GLU A 264 -0.45 -1.59 -16.60
N ILE A 265 0.42 -1.98 -15.65
CA ILE A 265 0.34 -1.52 -14.26
C ILE A 265 0.86 -0.09 -14.17
N GLN A 266 0.01 0.78 -13.67
CA GLN A 266 0.26 2.20 -13.42
C GLN A 266 -0.09 2.56 -11.97
N GLY A 267 0.54 3.60 -11.46
CA GLY A 267 0.34 4.11 -10.10
C GLY A 267 0.75 3.13 -9.02
N PHE A 268 0.08 3.20 -7.87
CA PHE A 268 0.39 2.36 -6.73
C PHE A 268 -0.17 0.94 -6.89
N SER A 269 0.69 -0.03 -6.60
CA SER A 269 0.38 -1.45 -6.60
C SER A 269 1.06 -2.15 -5.43
N TYR A 270 0.50 -3.27 -5.01
CA TYR A 270 0.94 -3.97 -3.81
C TYR A 270 1.30 -5.39 -4.15
N VAL A 271 2.52 -5.81 -3.86
CA VAL A 271 2.99 -7.16 -4.15
C VAL A 271 3.20 -7.94 -2.86
N ILE A 272 2.65 -9.14 -2.79
CA ILE A 272 2.96 -10.13 -1.76
C ILE A 272 3.69 -11.31 -2.39
N LEU A 273 4.44 -12.05 -1.57
CA LEU A 273 4.90 -13.40 -1.91
C LEU A 273 4.01 -14.43 -1.22
N THR A 274 3.63 -15.47 -1.94
CA THR A 274 2.70 -16.50 -1.47
C THR A 274 3.06 -17.88 -2.01
N ASN A 275 2.66 -18.93 -1.29
CA ASN A 275 2.67 -20.31 -1.75
C ASN A 275 1.28 -20.78 -2.25
N ALA A 276 0.32 -19.86 -2.37
CA ALA A 276 -0.97 -20.14 -2.97
C ALA A 276 -0.82 -20.63 -4.43
N ALA A 277 -1.78 -21.43 -4.88
CA ALA A 277 -1.79 -21.98 -6.23
C ALA A 277 -2.18 -20.92 -7.28
N ASP A 278 -2.96 -19.91 -6.87
CA ASP A 278 -3.44 -18.80 -7.69
C ASP A 278 -3.78 -17.58 -6.81
N ALA A 279 -4.15 -16.46 -7.44
CA ALA A 279 -4.51 -15.23 -6.73
C ALA A 279 -5.81 -15.36 -5.90
N ALA A 280 -6.74 -16.23 -6.30
CA ALA A 280 -8.03 -16.41 -5.63
C ALA A 280 -7.92 -17.23 -4.32
N SER A 281 -6.87 -18.03 -4.19
CA SER A 281 -6.59 -18.91 -3.06
C SER A 281 -5.67 -18.28 -2.01
N VAL A 282 -5.27 -17.01 -2.17
CA VAL A 282 -4.43 -16.31 -1.18
C VAL A 282 -5.19 -16.11 0.14
N THR A 283 -4.50 -16.42 1.24
CA THR A 283 -4.94 -16.24 2.62
C THR A 283 -3.76 -15.81 3.48
N THR A 284 -4.01 -15.29 4.68
CA THR A 284 -2.92 -14.96 5.62
C THR A 284 -2.02 -16.17 5.92
N ALA A 285 -2.56 -17.40 5.89
CA ALA A 285 -1.81 -18.62 6.18
C ALA A 285 -0.82 -19.02 5.07
N ASN A 286 -1.06 -18.61 3.82
CA ASN A 286 -0.18 -18.89 2.68
C ASN A 286 0.60 -17.66 2.19
N THR A 287 0.46 -16.51 2.85
CA THR A 287 1.33 -15.35 2.64
C THR A 287 2.71 -15.64 3.24
N VAL A 288 3.74 -15.58 2.39
CA VAL A 288 5.14 -15.78 2.77
C VAL A 288 5.76 -14.47 3.27
N ALA A 289 5.52 -13.37 2.55
CA ALA A 289 6.01 -12.04 2.90
C ALA A 289 5.20 -10.94 2.21
N GLY A 290 5.23 -9.74 2.79
CA GLY A 290 4.67 -8.52 2.21
C GLY A 290 3.37 -8.04 2.85
N PRO A 291 2.75 -6.99 2.26
CA PRO A 291 3.09 -6.45 0.95
C PRO A 291 4.36 -5.59 0.91
N ALA A 292 4.96 -5.49 -0.26
CA ALA A 292 5.81 -4.37 -0.67
C ALA A 292 5.00 -3.47 -1.61
N VAL A 293 5.33 -2.18 -1.67
CA VAL A 293 4.59 -1.21 -2.49
C VAL A 293 5.41 -0.79 -3.69
N ILE A 294 4.80 -0.88 -4.86
CA ILE A 294 5.42 -0.53 -6.13
C ILE A 294 4.60 0.62 -6.71
N ASN A 295 5.27 1.74 -6.98
CA ASN A 295 4.67 2.83 -7.72
C ASN A 295 5.23 2.81 -9.15
N THR A 296 4.36 2.78 -10.15
CA THR A 296 4.67 2.98 -11.56
C THR A 296 4.09 4.33 -12.02
N PRO A 297 4.76 5.47 -11.72
CA PRO A 297 4.23 6.78 -12.05
C PRO A 297 3.99 6.94 -13.55
N PHE A 298 2.96 7.70 -13.88
CA PHE A 298 2.63 8.08 -15.25
C PHE A 298 2.24 9.55 -15.30
N ASP A 299 2.37 10.15 -16.48
CA ASP A 299 2.10 11.56 -16.72
C ASP A 299 0.75 11.77 -17.42
N ALA A 300 0.40 13.03 -17.63
CA ALA A 300 -0.84 13.42 -18.28
C ALA A 300 -0.96 12.98 -19.77
N PHE A 301 0.09 12.43 -20.37
CA PHE A 301 0.09 11.93 -21.75
C PHE A 301 -0.17 10.42 -21.84
N GLN A 302 -0.27 9.74 -20.70
CA GLN A 302 -0.60 8.32 -20.61
C GLN A 302 -2.02 8.14 -20.10
N SER A 303 -2.78 7.27 -20.75
CA SER A 303 -4.11 6.87 -20.27
C SER A 303 -4.02 5.61 -19.42
N ASN A 304 -4.88 5.50 -18.40
CA ASN A 304 -5.07 4.23 -17.71
C ASN A 304 -5.52 3.16 -18.69
N ALA A 305 -4.91 1.97 -18.60
CA ALA A 305 -5.43 0.81 -19.29
C ALA A 305 -6.89 0.60 -18.86
N GLY A 306 -7.76 0.27 -19.81
CA GLY A 306 -9.17 0.05 -19.50
C GLY A 306 -9.32 -1.04 -18.44
N PHE A 307 -10.00 -0.73 -17.33
CA PHE A 307 -10.28 -1.71 -16.28
C PHE A 307 -11.13 -2.84 -16.87
N LYS A 308 -10.60 -4.06 -16.86
CA LYS A 308 -11.38 -5.24 -17.22
C LYS A 308 -12.20 -5.66 -16.01
N ASN A 309 -13.51 -5.42 -16.06
CA ASN A 309 -14.42 -5.77 -14.98
C ASN A 309 -14.28 -7.26 -14.61
N PRO A 310 -13.78 -7.59 -13.40
CA PRO A 310 -13.60 -8.97 -12.97
C PRO A 310 -14.94 -9.67 -12.66
N PHE A 311 -16.05 -8.93 -12.59
CA PHE A 311 -17.40 -9.48 -12.39
C PHE A 311 -18.12 -9.84 -13.70
N GLY A 312 -17.46 -9.66 -14.86
CA GLY A 312 -18.06 -9.90 -16.17
C GLY A 312 -19.08 -8.82 -16.57
N ALA A 313 -19.12 -8.54 -17.88
CA ALA A 313 -20.30 -8.10 -18.59
C ALA A 313 -20.59 -9.15 -19.66
#